data_AF-A0A8D2MGQ1-F1
#
_entry.id   AF-A0A8D2MGQ1-F1
#
_cell.length_a   1.000
_cell.length_b   1.000
_cell.length_c   1.000
_cell.angle_alpha   90.00
_cell.angle_beta   90.00
_cell.angle_gamma   90.00
#
_symmetry.space_group_name_H-M   'P 1'
#
loop_
_entity.id
_entity.type
_entity.pdbx_description
1 polymer ?
#
loop_
_entity_poly.entity_id
_entity_poly.type
_entity_poly.pdbx_seq_one_letter_code
_entity_poly.pdbx_strand_id
1 'polypeptide(L)'
;MTACEGRQRTMYPGQHSGSRWACPGGNIRGESPGRRQRARPWQRPPGAPGALPAPEAARAWAWAQTAPSSSGAGAGPRSAPGQGAAAPRCPGRRLFQAGPGASSSPDTPIHRQKQWFQETFTYLFAISNSAEASEAGIHLVSGWQIFKSPPKEELPFWSDIVLGFRPMSEAELQKFPQHRFGQAFTTLKCDCPPYLLWLEKRLKATGTQMYTRKVADLWELHREYDIVVNCTGLGAHQLVGDKQLFPVRGQVLKVHAPWVTQFIRDGDGLTYIYPGIHRVTLGGTREKGSWSLSPDAGTTRDIFDRCCSLEPSLQGAQDIEVKVGLRPSRQSVRVQREVLSQGGIKLPVVHNYGHGAGGFSVHRGTAKEAAVLVEECISALQASSSRAKL
;
A
#
# COMPACT_ATOMS: atom_id res chain seq x y z
N MET A 1 15.55 -71.23 -24.02
CA MET A 1 14.82 -72.35 -24.65
C MET A 1 14.60 -73.39 -23.56
N THR A 2 13.43 -73.90 -23.19
CA THR A 2 12.02 -73.79 -23.66
C THR A 2 11.16 -74.57 -22.64
N ALA A 3 9.93 -74.14 -22.27
CA ALA A 3 8.79 -74.99 -21.82
C ALA A 3 7.60 -74.19 -21.20
N CYS A 4 6.39 -74.74 -21.45
CA CYS A 4 5.17 -74.88 -20.62
C CYS A 4 4.29 -73.70 -20.09
N GLU A 5 2.97 -73.88 -20.33
CA GLU A 5 1.78 -73.85 -19.43
C GLU A 5 1.67 -72.78 -18.31
N GLY A 6 0.53 -72.20 -17.90
CA GLY A 6 -0.89 -72.42 -18.11
C GLY A 6 -1.70 -71.64 -17.02
N ARG A 7 -2.91 -71.19 -17.37
CA ARG A 7 -4.19 -71.00 -16.60
C ARG A 7 -4.30 -70.49 -15.13
N GLN A 8 -5.47 -69.84 -14.92
CA GLN A 8 -6.37 -69.73 -13.73
C GLN A 8 -6.09 -68.60 -12.69
N ARG A 9 -7.02 -67.67 -12.34
CA ARG A 9 -8.26 -67.75 -11.48
C ARG A 9 -7.99 -68.56 -10.19
N THR A 10 -8.24 -68.15 -8.95
CA THR A 10 -9.42 -67.51 -8.34
C THR A 10 -9.16 -67.30 -6.83
N MET A 11 -9.93 -66.38 -6.21
CA MET A 11 -10.50 -66.39 -4.84
C MET A 11 -9.65 -66.40 -3.53
N TYR A 12 -10.08 -65.49 -2.65
CA TYR A 12 -10.04 -65.49 -1.15
C TYR A 12 -10.46 -66.85 -0.53
N PRO A 13 -10.04 -67.19 0.72
CA PRO A 13 -10.51 -66.60 2.01
C PRO A 13 -9.33 -66.40 3.00
N GLY A 14 -9.39 -65.81 4.20
CA GLY A 14 -10.43 -65.47 5.16
C GLY A 14 -9.88 -65.76 6.58
N GLN A 15 -10.18 -64.87 7.53
CA GLN A 15 -10.30 -65.08 8.98
C GLN A 15 -9.13 -64.92 9.99
N HIS A 16 -9.45 -64.03 10.95
CA HIS A 16 -9.35 -64.12 12.43
C HIS A 16 -8.03 -63.94 13.20
N SER A 17 -7.96 -62.82 13.95
CA SER A 17 -7.85 -62.69 15.43
C SER A 17 -7.35 -61.27 15.73
N GLY A 18 -7.82 -60.46 16.68
CA GLY A 18 -8.46 -60.70 17.98
C GLY A 18 -7.46 -60.31 19.09
N SER A 19 -7.91 -59.49 20.08
CA SER A 19 -7.21 -58.95 21.29
C SER A 19 -6.45 -57.63 21.09
N ARG A 20 -6.70 -56.48 21.76
CA ARG A 20 -7.22 -56.06 23.10
C ARG A 20 -6.24 -56.32 24.26
N TRP A 21 -6.10 -55.28 25.12
CA TRP A 21 -5.38 -55.18 26.41
C TRP A 21 -3.87 -54.86 26.31
N ALA A 22 -3.21 -54.11 27.20
CA ALA A 22 -3.57 -53.27 28.35
C ALA A 22 -2.31 -52.48 28.76
N CYS A 23 -2.50 -51.45 29.59
CA CYS A 23 -1.46 -50.79 30.36
C CYS A 23 -0.61 -51.77 31.18
N PRO A 24 0.60 -51.35 31.59
CA PRO A 24 1.08 -51.64 32.93
C PRO A 24 1.35 -50.36 33.70
N GLY A 25 0.60 -50.19 34.79
CA GLY A 25 1.10 -49.45 35.95
C GLY A 25 2.08 -50.34 36.72
N GLY A 26 3.19 -49.77 37.14
CA GLY A 26 4.20 -50.41 37.96
C GLY A 26 4.96 -49.35 38.74
N ASN A 27 4.71 -49.32 40.04
CA ASN A 27 5.10 -48.30 41.01
C ASN A 27 6.49 -48.64 41.58
N ILE A 28 7.45 -47.71 41.60
CA ILE A 28 8.58 -47.76 42.54
C ILE A 28 8.71 -46.41 43.24
N ARG A 29 8.68 -46.49 44.57
CA ARG A 29 8.78 -45.41 45.55
C ARG A 29 10.20 -44.85 45.61
N GLY A 30 10.32 -43.57 45.95
CA GLY A 30 11.47 -43.05 46.68
C GLY A 30 11.92 -41.65 46.27
N GLU A 31 11.40 -40.65 46.96
CA GLU A 31 12.10 -39.46 47.52
C GLU A 31 11.32 -38.14 47.40
N SER A 32 11.37 -37.41 48.51
CA SER A 32 10.49 -36.32 48.94
C SER A 32 10.99 -34.92 48.50
N PRO A 33 10.19 -33.85 48.70
CA PRO A 33 10.03 -32.81 47.67
C PRO A 33 10.86 -31.54 47.89
N GLY A 34 11.44 -31.04 46.79
CA GLY A 34 11.95 -29.67 46.67
C GLY A 34 10.81 -28.66 46.39
N ARG A 35 10.83 -27.57 47.16
CA ARG A 35 9.85 -26.48 47.21
C ARG A 35 9.41 -25.94 45.83
N ARG A 36 8.08 -25.89 45.62
CA ARG A 36 7.43 -25.03 44.63
C ARG A 36 7.55 -23.56 45.06
N GLN A 37 8.29 -22.75 44.30
CA GLN A 37 8.14 -21.30 44.35
C GLN A 37 6.99 -20.88 43.44
N ARG A 38 5.94 -20.31 44.05
CA ARG A 38 4.85 -19.63 43.33
C ARG A 38 5.39 -18.30 42.78
N ALA A 39 5.17 -18.07 41.49
CA ALA A 39 5.37 -16.78 40.86
C ALA A 39 4.50 -15.72 41.55
N ARG A 40 5.12 -14.61 41.97
CA ARG A 40 4.42 -13.43 42.49
C ARG A 40 3.91 -12.57 41.32
N PRO A 41 2.75 -11.90 41.44
CA PRO A 41 2.30 -10.93 40.45
C PRO A 41 3.21 -9.69 40.47
N TRP A 42 3.50 -9.15 39.30
CA TRP A 42 4.23 -7.90 39.11
C TRP A 42 3.46 -6.73 39.74
N GLN A 43 4.07 -6.05 40.72
CA GLN A 43 3.60 -4.77 41.28
C GLN A 43 4.24 -3.61 40.50
N ARG A 44 3.45 -2.57 40.19
CA ARG A 44 3.90 -1.32 39.59
C ARG A 44 4.77 -0.51 40.58
N PRO A 45 5.85 0.15 40.13
CA PRO A 45 6.56 1.13 40.96
C PRO A 45 5.78 2.46 41.05
N PRO A 46 5.87 3.20 42.18
CA PRO A 46 5.21 4.48 42.36
C PRO A 46 6.09 5.65 41.86
N GLY A 47 5.47 6.66 41.25
CA GLY A 47 6.09 7.97 41.04
C GLY A 47 6.04 8.49 39.60
N ALA A 48 4.94 9.12 39.21
CA ALA A 48 4.90 10.10 38.13
C ALA A 48 3.89 11.21 38.48
N PRO A 49 4.21 12.50 38.25
CA PRO A 49 3.38 13.62 38.66
C PRO A 49 2.22 13.89 37.69
N GLY A 50 1.07 14.23 38.28
CA GLY A 50 0.06 15.19 37.83
C GLY A 50 -0.34 15.22 36.35
N ALA A 51 -1.51 14.66 36.05
CA ALA A 51 -2.28 14.96 34.85
C ALA A 51 -2.76 16.42 34.87
N LEU A 52 -2.59 17.14 33.76
CA LEU A 52 -3.29 18.39 33.47
C LEU A 52 -4.52 18.10 32.57
N PRO A 53 -5.62 18.83 32.75
CA PRO A 53 -6.93 18.48 32.18
C PRO A 53 -7.06 18.85 30.70
N ALA A 54 -7.83 18.06 29.96
CA ALA A 54 -8.35 18.41 28.64
C ALA A 54 -9.49 19.43 28.77
N PRO A 55 -9.60 20.45 27.91
CA PRO A 55 -10.77 21.31 27.90
C PRO A 55 -11.94 20.64 27.17
N GLU A 56 -13.06 20.51 27.90
CA GLU A 56 -14.41 20.37 27.39
C GLU A 56 -14.77 21.52 26.45
N ALA A 57 -15.38 21.19 25.30
CA ALA A 57 -16.54 21.92 24.77
C ALA A 57 -17.19 21.11 23.63
N ALA A 58 -17.79 19.97 24.00
CA ALA A 58 -18.91 19.46 23.23
C ALA A 58 -20.17 20.22 23.69
N ARG A 59 -20.74 21.05 22.83
CA ARG A 59 -22.14 21.44 22.95
C ARG A 59 -22.89 21.07 21.68
N ALA A 60 -23.66 20.01 21.83
CA ALA A 60 -24.76 19.63 20.98
C ALA A 60 -25.72 20.79 20.75
N TRP A 61 -26.22 20.93 19.53
CA TRP A 61 -27.55 21.44 19.28
C TRP A 61 -28.26 20.47 18.34
N ALA A 62 -29.32 19.86 18.88
CA ALA A 62 -30.24 18.99 18.17
C ALA A 62 -31.37 19.82 17.52
N TRP A 63 -31.70 19.41 16.31
CA TRP A 63 -32.97 19.46 15.58
C TRP A 63 -34.06 20.47 16.01
N ALA A 64 -34.50 21.26 15.02
CA ALA A 64 -35.91 21.64 14.88
C ALA A 64 -36.31 21.54 13.39
N GLN A 65 -37.24 20.64 13.11
CA GLN A 65 -37.97 20.54 11.85
C GLN A 65 -38.91 21.75 11.71
N THR A 66 -39.01 22.34 10.52
CA THR A 66 -40.22 23.04 10.06
C THR A 66 -40.22 23.11 8.53
N ALA A 67 -41.16 22.38 7.94
CA ALA A 67 -41.86 22.70 6.69
C ALA A 67 -43.36 22.41 6.99
N PRO A 68 -44.36 22.93 6.24
CA PRO A 68 -44.28 23.53 4.90
C PRO A 68 -45.16 24.80 4.71
N SER A 69 -45.06 25.46 3.54
CA SER A 69 -46.25 25.90 2.80
C SER A 69 -45.91 26.24 1.34
N SER A 70 -46.90 25.96 0.51
CA SER A 70 -46.94 25.82 -0.94
C SER A 70 -47.48 27.06 -1.65
N SER A 71 -47.05 27.30 -2.88
CA SER A 71 -47.82 27.80 -4.06
C SER A 71 -46.81 28.33 -5.10
N GLY A 72 -46.95 28.21 -6.42
CA GLY A 72 -47.85 27.50 -7.34
C GLY A 72 -47.15 27.57 -8.71
N ALA A 73 -47.11 26.47 -9.46
CA ALA A 73 -47.87 26.24 -10.70
C ALA A 73 -47.20 26.78 -11.98
N GLY A 74 -46.96 25.86 -12.93
CA GLY A 74 -46.57 26.14 -14.32
C GLY A 74 -46.08 24.88 -15.06
N ALA A 75 -47.01 24.04 -15.52
CA ALA A 75 -46.77 22.88 -16.40
C ALA A 75 -46.63 23.33 -17.86
N GLY A 76 -45.57 22.98 -18.60
CA GLY A 76 -45.47 21.85 -19.55
C GLY A 76 -45.16 22.36 -20.98
N PRO A 77 -44.85 21.53 -22.02
CA PRO A 77 -44.50 20.11 -22.05
C PRO A 77 -43.21 19.74 -22.85
N ARG A 78 -42.68 18.54 -22.55
CA ARG A 78 -41.95 17.53 -23.36
C ARG A 78 -41.06 17.94 -24.56
N SER A 79 -39.78 17.56 -24.47
CA SER A 79 -39.06 16.77 -25.51
C SER A 79 -37.71 16.24 -25.00
N ALA A 80 -37.50 14.92 -25.09
CA ALA A 80 -36.20 14.25 -25.16
C ALA A 80 -36.09 13.63 -26.58
N PRO A 81 -34.92 13.23 -27.13
CA PRO A 81 -33.68 12.87 -26.42
C PRO A 81 -32.39 13.46 -27.04
N GLY A 82 -31.38 13.71 -26.19
CA GLY A 82 -30.04 14.07 -26.62
C GLY A 82 -29.02 13.17 -25.92
N GLN A 83 -28.33 12.33 -26.69
CA GLN A 83 -27.23 11.49 -26.25
C GLN A 83 -26.13 12.37 -25.64
N GLY A 84 -26.02 12.35 -24.32
CA GLY A 84 -25.02 13.10 -23.55
C GLY A 84 -23.85 12.20 -23.18
N ALA A 85 -22.72 12.47 -23.81
CA ALA A 85 -21.41 11.84 -23.67
C ALA A 85 -21.14 11.18 -22.30
N ALA A 86 -20.76 9.90 -22.35
CA ALA A 86 -20.14 9.21 -21.23
C ALA A 86 -18.92 10.01 -20.75
N ALA A 87 -18.88 10.30 -19.45
CA ALA A 87 -17.71 10.86 -18.78
C ALA A 87 -16.46 10.02 -19.13
N PRO A 88 -15.31 10.64 -19.47
CA PRO A 88 -14.13 9.89 -19.81
C PRO A 88 -13.67 9.12 -18.56
N ARG A 89 -13.78 7.79 -18.64
CA ARG A 89 -13.23 6.86 -17.66
C ARG A 89 -11.72 7.12 -17.57
N CYS A 90 -11.25 7.62 -16.43
CA CYS A 90 -9.82 7.74 -16.12
C CYS A 90 -9.12 6.37 -16.33
N PRO A 91 -8.27 6.21 -17.36
CA PRO A 91 -7.49 4.99 -17.54
C PRO A 91 -6.16 5.17 -16.80
N GLY A 92 -5.98 4.45 -15.69
CA GLY A 92 -4.70 4.45 -14.97
C GLY A 92 -4.80 3.98 -13.54
N ARG A 93 -5.15 2.70 -13.32
CA ARG A 93 -5.09 2.10 -11.99
C ARG A 93 -3.63 1.79 -11.66
N ARG A 94 -3.02 2.62 -10.81
CA ARG A 94 -1.61 2.55 -10.40
C ARG A 94 -1.34 1.33 -9.50
N LEU A 95 -0.18 0.69 -9.71
CA LEU A 95 0.29 -0.50 -8.99
C LEU A 95 0.79 -0.13 -7.58
N PHE A 96 0.44 -0.97 -6.60
CA PHE A 96 0.87 -0.89 -5.20
C PHE A 96 2.15 -1.71 -4.96
N GLN A 97 2.95 -1.31 -3.96
CA GLN A 97 4.14 -2.04 -3.48
C GLN A 97 4.09 -2.24 -1.96
N ALA A 98 4.37 -3.47 -1.52
CA ALA A 98 4.65 -3.78 -0.11
C ALA A 98 6.10 -3.36 0.22
N GLY A 99 6.25 -2.32 1.05
CA GLY A 99 7.51 -1.87 1.64
C GLY A 99 8.51 -1.18 0.68
N PRO A 100 9.43 -0.35 1.19
CA PRO A 100 10.41 0.40 0.40
C PRO A 100 11.59 -0.46 -0.10
N GLY A 101 11.46 -1.79 -0.15
CA GLY A 101 12.52 -2.76 -0.43
C GLY A 101 13.03 -2.81 -1.88
N ALA A 102 13.32 -1.65 -2.48
CA ALA A 102 14.26 -1.42 -3.58
C ALA A 102 14.20 0.11 -3.77
N SER A 103 15.23 0.83 -3.32
CA SER A 103 15.27 2.29 -3.24
C SER A 103 14.73 2.93 -4.53
N SER A 104 13.49 3.42 -4.48
CA SER A 104 12.89 4.14 -5.60
C SER A 104 13.55 5.50 -5.83
N SER A 105 14.36 5.94 -4.86
CA SER A 105 15.08 7.21 -4.82
C SER A 105 16.40 7.03 -4.04
N PRO A 106 17.48 6.55 -4.70
CA PRO A 106 18.75 6.24 -4.04
C PRO A 106 19.41 7.47 -3.37
N ASP A 107 19.15 8.67 -3.87
CA ASP A 107 19.80 9.89 -3.39
C ASP A 107 19.01 10.59 -2.27
N THR A 108 17.81 10.10 -1.94
CA THR A 108 17.11 10.56 -0.74
C THR A 108 17.77 9.91 0.49
N PRO A 109 18.22 10.67 1.51
CA PRO A 109 18.86 10.08 2.68
C PRO A 109 17.98 9.03 3.38
N ILE A 110 18.58 7.91 3.80
CA ILE A 110 17.84 6.78 4.42
C ILE A 110 17.03 7.21 5.63
N HIS A 111 17.57 8.08 6.50
CA HIS A 111 16.84 8.56 7.68
C HIS A 111 15.54 9.31 7.30
N ARG A 112 15.57 10.09 6.21
CA ARG A 112 14.40 10.82 5.69
C ARG A 112 13.38 9.87 5.07
N GLN A 113 13.84 8.89 4.29
CA GLN A 113 12.97 7.82 3.77
C GLN A 113 12.31 7.02 4.90
N LYS A 114 13.07 6.66 5.92
CA LYS A 114 12.60 5.94 7.12
C LYS A 114 11.54 6.76 7.84
N GLN A 115 11.79 8.04 8.08
CA GLN A 115 10.82 8.94 8.71
C GLN A 115 9.52 9.02 7.91
N TRP A 116 9.58 9.24 6.60
CA TRP A 116 8.37 9.30 5.78
C TRP A 116 7.59 7.98 5.76
N PHE A 117 8.30 6.86 5.74
CA PHE A 117 7.69 5.53 5.83
C PHE A 117 7.02 5.33 7.19
N GLN A 118 7.68 5.70 8.28
CA GLN A 118 7.14 5.61 9.64
C GLN A 118 5.85 6.44 9.78
N GLU A 119 5.87 7.71 9.37
CA GLU A 119 4.70 8.58 9.44
C GLU A 119 3.52 8.04 8.62
N THR A 120 3.82 7.47 7.44
CA THR A 120 2.81 6.85 6.59
C THR A 120 2.27 5.56 7.18
N PHE A 121 3.14 4.72 7.74
CA PHE A 121 2.75 3.48 8.39
C PHE A 121 1.85 3.76 9.59
N THR A 122 2.25 4.65 10.49
CA THR A 122 1.45 5.06 11.66
C THR A 122 0.08 5.58 11.24
N TYR A 123 0.02 6.42 10.21
CA TYR A 123 -1.24 6.96 9.71
C TYR A 123 -2.16 5.89 9.13
N LEU A 124 -1.64 5.02 8.25
CA LEU A 124 -2.43 3.94 7.66
C LEU A 124 -2.83 2.88 8.70
N PHE A 125 -1.98 2.64 9.71
CA PHE A 125 -2.27 1.71 10.80
C PHE A 125 -3.43 2.24 11.66
N ALA A 126 -3.49 3.54 11.93
CA ALA A 126 -4.64 4.13 12.60
C ALA A 126 -5.94 3.94 11.78
N ILE A 127 -5.88 4.12 10.46
CA ILE A 127 -7.03 3.88 9.58
C ILE A 127 -7.45 2.41 9.60
N SER A 128 -6.51 1.47 9.53
CA SER A 128 -6.83 0.04 9.52
C SER A 128 -7.51 -0.44 10.80
N ASN A 129 -7.32 0.28 11.91
CA ASN A 129 -7.96 0.00 13.20
C ASN A 129 -9.24 0.84 13.43
N SER A 130 -9.72 1.56 12.42
CA SER A 130 -10.92 2.39 12.50
C SER A 130 -12.11 1.76 11.76
N ALA A 131 -13.31 2.27 12.01
CA ALA A 131 -14.51 1.87 11.27
C ALA A 131 -14.44 2.21 9.75
N GLU A 132 -13.56 3.15 9.37
CA GLU A 132 -13.38 3.57 7.99
C GLU A 132 -12.41 2.66 7.19
N ALA A 133 -11.80 1.65 7.82
CA ALA A 133 -10.77 0.79 7.20
C ALA A 133 -11.22 0.17 5.87
N SER A 134 -12.43 -0.39 5.84
CA SER A 134 -13.01 -1.03 4.66
C SER A 134 -13.30 -0.02 3.55
N GLU A 135 -13.88 1.13 3.88
CA GLU A 135 -14.15 2.21 2.93
C GLU A 135 -12.84 2.78 2.33
N ALA A 136 -11.83 2.98 3.18
CA ALA A 136 -10.51 3.46 2.78
C ALA A 136 -9.69 2.39 2.03
N GLY A 137 -10.13 1.12 2.02
CA GLY A 137 -9.43 0.02 1.39
C GLY A 137 -8.06 -0.30 2.03
N ILE A 138 -7.91 -0.07 3.33
CA ILE A 138 -6.67 -0.31 4.08
C ILE A 138 -6.85 -1.54 4.97
N HIS A 139 -5.94 -2.51 4.84
CA HIS A 139 -5.96 -3.73 5.65
C HIS A 139 -4.55 -4.20 5.96
N LEU A 140 -4.41 -4.93 7.07
CA LEU A 140 -3.17 -5.64 7.39
C LEU A 140 -2.99 -6.83 6.45
N VAL A 141 -1.75 -7.08 6.06
CA VAL A 141 -1.35 -8.25 5.28
C VAL A 141 -0.03 -8.79 5.81
N SER A 142 -0.03 -10.07 6.14
CA SER A 142 1.16 -10.81 6.56
C SER A 142 1.78 -11.52 5.36
N GLY A 143 3.05 -11.87 5.45
CA GLY A 143 3.71 -12.60 4.38
C GLY A 143 5.22 -12.61 4.49
N TRP A 144 5.84 -12.92 3.36
CA TRP A 144 7.26 -13.21 3.29
C TRP A 144 7.97 -12.42 2.20
N GLN A 145 9.17 -11.96 2.52
CA GLN A 145 10.17 -11.54 1.55
C GLN A 145 11.27 -12.60 1.48
N ILE A 146 11.45 -13.23 0.32
CA ILE A 146 12.31 -14.40 0.13
C ILE A 146 13.51 -14.04 -0.74
N PHE A 147 14.64 -14.73 -0.54
CA PHE A 147 15.89 -14.44 -1.23
C PHE A 147 16.61 -15.73 -1.63
N LYS A 148 17.13 -15.77 -2.87
CA LYS A 148 17.94 -16.89 -3.38
C LYS A 148 19.24 -17.09 -2.59
N SER A 149 19.79 -16.00 -2.08
CA SER A 149 20.94 -15.98 -1.18
C SER A 149 20.70 -14.94 -0.07
N PRO A 150 21.27 -15.11 1.13
CA PRO A 150 21.19 -14.09 2.18
C PRO A 150 21.62 -12.70 1.66
N PRO A 151 20.83 -11.64 1.91
CA PRO A 151 21.23 -10.29 1.54
C PRO A 151 22.40 -9.81 2.41
N LYS A 152 23.17 -8.82 1.93
CA LYS A 152 24.27 -8.21 2.70
C LYS A 152 23.82 -7.62 4.03
N GLU A 153 22.62 -7.04 4.04
CA GLU A 153 21.99 -6.48 5.22
C GLU A 153 20.66 -7.22 5.45
N GLU A 154 20.66 -8.09 6.46
CA GLU A 154 19.49 -8.91 6.80
C GLU A 154 18.41 -8.12 7.54
N LEU A 155 18.79 -7.02 8.19
CA LEU A 155 17.89 -6.11 8.90
C LEU A 155 17.74 -4.82 8.08
N PRO A 156 16.73 -4.72 7.21
CA PRO A 156 16.53 -3.50 6.44
C PRO A 156 16.14 -2.34 7.35
N PHE A 157 16.46 -1.10 6.95
CA PHE A 157 16.24 0.12 7.76
C PHE A 157 14.79 0.35 8.27
N TRP A 158 13.81 -0.35 7.70
CA TRP A 158 12.38 -0.27 7.99
C TRP A 158 11.85 -1.43 8.85
N SER A 159 12.69 -2.39 9.22
CA SER A 159 12.29 -3.62 9.94
C SER A 159 11.61 -3.33 11.29
N ASP A 160 12.00 -2.25 11.96
CA ASP A 160 11.48 -1.81 13.25
C ASP A 160 10.14 -1.03 13.15
N ILE A 161 9.72 -0.69 11.93
CA ILE A 161 8.46 0.02 11.67
C ILE A 161 7.32 -0.96 11.37
N VAL A 162 7.62 -2.05 10.66
CA VAL A 162 6.62 -3.08 10.33
C VAL A 162 6.37 -4.01 11.52
N LEU A 163 5.25 -4.73 11.49
CA LEU A 163 4.82 -5.52 12.65
C LEU A 163 5.44 -6.92 12.61
N GLY A 164 6.11 -7.31 13.69
CA GLY A 164 6.59 -8.68 13.89
C GLY A 164 7.65 -9.12 12.89
N PHE A 165 8.54 -8.21 12.48
CA PHE A 165 9.66 -8.55 11.60
C PHE A 165 10.57 -9.60 12.24
N ARG A 166 10.88 -10.65 11.49
CA ARG A 166 11.80 -11.72 11.88
C ARG A 166 12.34 -12.45 10.66
N PRO A 167 13.46 -13.19 10.77
CA PRO A 167 13.79 -14.21 9.79
C PRO A 167 12.72 -15.32 9.75
N MET A 168 12.59 -15.96 8.59
CA MET A 168 11.78 -17.16 8.41
C MET A 168 12.42 -18.33 9.14
N SER A 169 11.59 -19.19 9.71
CA SER A 169 12.02 -20.50 10.22
C SER A 169 12.31 -21.46 9.07
N GLU A 170 13.06 -22.52 9.35
CA GLU A 170 13.35 -23.58 8.37
C GLU A 170 12.07 -24.16 7.75
N ALA A 171 11.05 -24.45 8.57
CA ALA A 171 9.77 -24.97 8.11
C ALA A 171 9.02 -24.00 7.18
N GLU A 172 9.14 -22.69 7.39
CA GLU A 172 8.58 -21.69 6.48
C GLU A 172 9.37 -21.61 5.17
N LEU A 173 10.70 -21.75 5.23
CA LEU A 173 11.57 -21.75 4.04
C LEU A 173 11.37 -22.98 3.16
N GLN A 174 10.98 -24.11 3.71
CA GLN A 174 10.65 -25.32 2.94
C GLN A 174 9.51 -25.10 1.92
N LYS A 175 8.69 -24.05 2.10
CA LYS A 175 7.69 -23.64 1.10
C LYS A 175 8.33 -23.08 -0.19
N PHE A 176 9.58 -22.63 -0.12
CA PHE A 176 10.29 -21.95 -1.20
C PHE A 176 11.64 -22.65 -1.48
N PRO A 177 11.65 -23.86 -2.07
CA PRO A 177 12.85 -24.71 -2.16
C PRO A 177 14.02 -24.10 -2.96
N GLN A 178 13.74 -23.11 -3.82
CA GLN A 178 14.74 -22.38 -4.59
C GLN A 178 15.35 -21.18 -3.84
N HIS A 179 14.88 -20.89 -2.62
CA HIS A 179 15.34 -19.79 -1.79
C HIS A 179 16.15 -20.33 -0.60
N ARG A 180 17.04 -19.49 -0.06
CA ARG A 180 17.95 -19.86 1.03
C ARG A 180 17.80 -18.98 2.26
N PHE A 181 17.11 -17.85 2.13
CA PHE A 181 16.84 -16.94 3.21
C PHE A 181 15.48 -16.29 3.01
N GLY A 182 14.86 -15.85 4.10
CA GLY A 182 13.59 -15.16 4.04
C GLY A 182 13.28 -14.40 5.31
N GLN A 183 12.44 -13.39 5.18
CA GLN A 183 11.97 -12.51 6.23
C GLN A 183 10.46 -12.62 6.29
N ALA A 184 9.89 -12.73 7.48
CA ALA A 184 8.46 -12.72 7.73
C ALA A 184 8.08 -11.46 8.49
N PHE A 185 7.00 -10.80 8.07
CA PHE A 185 6.47 -9.62 8.74
C PHE A 185 5.02 -9.36 8.35
N THR A 186 4.35 -8.51 9.12
CA THR A 186 3.02 -7.97 8.80
C THR A 186 3.13 -6.49 8.46
N THR A 187 2.50 -6.09 7.37
CA THR A 187 2.47 -4.72 6.88
C THR A 187 1.04 -4.31 6.51
N LEU A 188 0.89 -3.11 5.94
CA LEU A 188 -0.39 -2.59 5.49
C LEU A 188 -0.44 -2.60 3.97
N LYS A 189 -1.57 -3.03 3.44
CA LYS A 189 -1.90 -2.87 2.03
C LYS A 189 -2.97 -1.82 1.85
N CYS A 190 -2.72 -0.95 0.89
CA CYS A 190 -3.65 0.06 0.41
C CYS A 190 -4.18 -0.35 -0.97
N ASP A 191 -5.47 -0.62 -1.08
CA ASP A 191 -6.13 -0.71 -2.39
C ASP A 191 -6.36 0.70 -2.93
N CYS A 192 -5.63 1.06 -4.00
CA CYS A 192 -5.55 2.45 -4.45
C CYS A 192 -6.90 3.05 -4.87
N PRO A 193 -7.78 2.36 -5.64
CA PRO A 193 -9.05 2.95 -6.03
C PRO A 193 -9.95 3.36 -4.84
N PRO A 194 -10.26 2.50 -3.85
CA PRO A 194 -11.06 2.91 -2.69
C PRO A 194 -10.35 3.97 -1.86
N TYR A 195 -9.03 3.87 -1.65
CA TYR A 195 -8.30 4.87 -0.86
C TYR A 195 -8.34 6.27 -1.47
N LEU A 196 -8.21 6.40 -2.80
CA LEU A 196 -8.31 7.69 -3.48
C LEU A 196 -9.73 8.27 -3.40
N LEU A 197 -10.77 7.44 -3.53
CA LEU A 197 -12.15 7.88 -3.37
C LEU A 197 -12.45 8.32 -1.93
N TRP A 198 -11.91 7.61 -0.94
CA TRP A 198 -12.01 7.98 0.46
C TRP A 198 -11.32 9.33 0.75
N LEU A 199 -10.12 9.56 0.21
CA LEU A 199 -9.43 10.85 0.32
C LEU A 199 -10.24 11.97 -0.35
N GLU A 200 -10.78 11.72 -1.54
CA GLU A 200 -11.62 12.66 -2.29
C GLU A 200 -12.86 13.07 -1.49
N LYS A 201 -13.57 12.09 -0.92
CA LYS A 201 -14.74 12.33 -0.05
C LYS A 201 -14.39 13.24 1.12
N ARG A 202 -13.24 13.01 1.77
CA ARG A 202 -12.79 13.83 2.91
C ARG A 202 -12.43 15.25 2.49
N LEU A 203 -11.74 15.44 1.36
CA LEU A 203 -11.44 16.77 0.84
C LEU A 203 -12.72 17.54 0.50
N LYS A 204 -13.69 16.89 -0.15
CA LYS A 204 -15.00 17.51 -0.43
C LYS A 204 -15.73 17.93 0.84
N ALA A 205 -15.66 17.12 1.90
CA ALA A 205 -16.27 17.43 3.19
C ALA A 205 -15.66 18.66 3.89
N THR A 206 -14.42 19.06 3.55
CA THR A 206 -13.82 20.31 4.04
C THR A 206 -14.18 21.53 3.18
N GLY A 207 -15.07 21.38 2.19
CA GLY A 207 -15.41 22.43 1.23
C GLY A 207 -14.42 22.59 0.08
N THR A 208 -13.45 21.68 -0.06
CA THR A 208 -12.45 21.73 -1.13
C THR A 208 -13.11 21.62 -2.50
N GLN A 209 -12.86 22.59 -3.38
CA GLN A 209 -13.33 22.56 -4.76
C GLN A 209 -12.41 21.69 -5.62
N MET A 210 -13.00 20.87 -6.49
CA MET A 210 -12.26 19.96 -7.36
C MET A 210 -12.60 20.22 -8.82
N TYR A 211 -11.56 20.43 -9.63
CA TYR A 211 -11.70 20.76 -11.04
C TYR A 211 -10.98 19.72 -11.90
N THR A 212 -11.61 19.35 -13.02
CA THR A 212 -10.95 18.59 -14.08
C THR A 212 -10.44 19.58 -15.12
N ARG A 213 -9.15 19.90 -15.05
CA ARG A 213 -8.48 20.87 -15.95
C ARG A 213 -7.10 20.35 -16.32
N LYS A 214 -6.68 20.59 -17.56
CA LYS A 214 -5.29 20.40 -17.98
C LYS A 214 -4.53 21.70 -17.71
N VAL A 215 -3.52 21.63 -16.85
CA VAL A 215 -2.58 22.73 -16.61
C VAL A 215 -1.39 22.52 -17.55
N ALA A 216 -1.21 23.43 -18.50
CA ALA A 216 -0.12 23.37 -19.47
C ALA A 216 1.14 24.07 -18.96
N ASP A 217 0.96 25.11 -18.14
CA ASP A 217 2.02 25.89 -17.50
C ASP A 217 1.57 26.31 -16.11
N LEU A 218 2.45 26.32 -15.11
CA LEU A 218 2.09 26.75 -13.75
C LEU A 218 1.69 28.24 -13.69
N TRP A 219 2.19 29.07 -14.60
CA TRP A 219 1.81 30.47 -14.70
C TRP A 219 0.35 30.67 -15.07
N GLU A 220 -0.37 29.69 -15.61
CA GLU A 220 -1.81 29.88 -15.82
C GLU A 220 -2.58 30.03 -14.49
N LEU A 221 -1.97 29.66 -13.36
CA LEU A 221 -2.58 29.66 -12.03
C LEU A 221 -2.30 30.94 -11.21
N HIS A 222 -1.34 31.78 -11.64
CA HIS A 222 -0.85 32.91 -10.81
C HIS A 222 -1.91 33.97 -10.48
N ARG A 223 -2.96 34.10 -11.31
CA ARG A 223 -4.04 35.08 -11.08
C ARG A 223 -5.12 34.56 -10.14
N GLU A 224 -5.22 33.24 -10.02
CA GLU A 224 -6.28 32.56 -9.28
C GLU A 224 -5.79 32.09 -7.90
N TYR A 225 -4.49 31.83 -7.75
CA TYR A 225 -3.91 31.20 -6.56
C TYR A 225 -2.60 31.84 -6.12
N ASP A 226 -2.44 32.03 -4.81
CA ASP A 226 -1.24 32.60 -4.20
C ASP A 226 -0.07 31.61 -4.11
N ILE A 227 -0.36 30.31 -3.96
CA ILE A 227 0.63 29.23 -3.80
C ILE A 227 0.17 28.03 -4.62
N VAL A 228 1.09 27.39 -5.33
CA VAL A 228 0.83 26.15 -6.07
C VAL A 228 1.57 24.98 -5.43
N VAL A 229 0.86 23.89 -5.15
CA VAL A 229 1.49 22.61 -4.76
C VAL A 229 1.51 21.67 -5.97
N ASN A 230 2.69 21.44 -6.54
CA ASN A 230 2.87 20.60 -7.72
C ASN A 230 3.03 19.12 -7.34
N CYS A 231 1.92 18.36 -7.43
CA CYS A 231 1.84 16.92 -7.19
C CYS A 231 1.62 16.10 -8.49
N THR A 232 2.11 16.58 -9.64
CA THR A 232 1.75 16.03 -10.97
C THR A 232 2.41 14.69 -11.33
N GLY A 233 3.19 14.09 -10.43
CA GLY A 233 3.87 12.83 -10.68
C GLY A 233 4.76 12.92 -11.93
N LEU A 234 4.60 11.97 -12.86
CA LEU A 234 5.39 11.93 -14.11
C LEU A 234 5.12 13.15 -15.02
N GLY A 235 3.97 13.82 -14.85
CA GLY A 235 3.63 15.04 -15.59
C GLY A 235 4.60 16.20 -15.36
N ALA A 236 5.30 16.22 -14.21
CA ALA A 236 6.31 17.23 -13.91
C ALA A 236 7.48 17.24 -14.91
N HIS A 237 7.73 16.12 -15.61
CA HIS A 237 8.73 16.05 -16.67
C HIS A 237 8.44 17.09 -17.78
N GLN A 238 7.17 17.25 -18.14
CA GLN A 238 6.73 18.23 -19.13
C GLN A 238 6.43 19.58 -18.48
N LEU A 239 5.67 19.60 -17.38
CA LEU A 239 5.13 20.82 -16.79
C LEU A 239 6.18 21.78 -16.24
N VAL A 240 7.28 21.25 -15.67
CA VAL A 240 8.37 22.06 -15.10
C VAL A 240 9.74 21.67 -15.64
N GLY A 241 9.76 20.88 -16.73
CA GLY A 241 10.99 20.50 -17.42
C GLY A 241 11.97 19.64 -16.61
N ASP A 242 11.55 18.95 -15.54
CA ASP A 242 12.46 18.16 -14.70
C ASP A 242 12.98 16.91 -15.44
N LYS A 243 14.19 17.01 -16.01
CA LYS A 243 14.85 15.93 -16.76
C LYS A 243 15.38 14.79 -15.90
N GLN A 244 15.45 14.95 -14.58
CA GLN A 244 15.81 13.84 -13.69
C GLN A 244 14.65 12.85 -13.50
N LEU A 245 13.43 13.25 -13.88
CA LEU A 245 12.23 12.43 -13.81
C LEU A 245 12.06 11.60 -15.08
N PHE A 246 11.92 10.29 -14.93
CA PHE A 246 11.74 9.34 -16.03
C PHE A 246 10.74 8.22 -15.65
N PRO A 247 10.08 7.58 -16.62
CA PRO A 247 9.20 6.47 -16.33
C PRO A 247 9.99 5.19 -16.03
N VAL A 248 9.48 4.41 -15.08
CA VAL A 248 9.80 2.97 -15.01
C VAL A 248 8.49 2.21 -15.20
N ARG A 249 8.31 1.65 -16.40
CA ARG A 249 7.13 0.86 -16.76
C ARG A 249 7.07 -0.40 -15.90
N GLY A 250 5.86 -0.71 -15.45
CA GLY A 250 5.54 -1.92 -14.73
C GLY A 250 4.24 -2.50 -15.22
N GLN A 251 4.29 -3.77 -15.62
CA GLN A 251 3.12 -4.57 -15.91
C GLN A 251 2.80 -5.49 -14.72
N VAL A 252 1.51 -5.65 -14.41
CA VAL A 252 0.97 -6.61 -13.44
C VAL A 252 -0.27 -7.29 -13.99
N LEU A 253 -0.61 -8.41 -13.34
CA LEU A 253 -1.87 -9.10 -13.51
C LEU A 253 -2.71 -8.91 -12.25
N LYS A 254 -4.01 -8.70 -12.43
CA LYS A 254 -5.02 -8.68 -11.39
C LYS A 254 -5.87 -9.93 -11.55
N VAL A 255 -5.81 -10.83 -10.58
CA VAL A 255 -6.48 -12.13 -10.67
C VAL A 255 -7.45 -12.34 -9.50
N HIS A 256 -8.46 -13.17 -9.72
CA HIS A 256 -9.32 -13.68 -8.66
C HIS A 256 -8.74 -14.99 -8.11
N ALA A 257 -8.23 -14.93 -6.87
CA ALA A 257 -7.66 -16.06 -6.14
C ALA A 257 -7.80 -15.81 -4.61
N PRO A 258 -9.03 -15.86 -4.07
CA PRO A 258 -9.32 -15.43 -2.69
C PRO A 258 -8.64 -16.28 -1.61
N TRP A 259 -8.16 -17.48 -1.94
CA TRP A 259 -7.41 -18.34 -1.03
C TRP A 259 -5.98 -17.85 -0.76
N VAL A 260 -5.43 -16.98 -1.60
CA VAL A 260 -4.09 -16.40 -1.40
C VAL A 260 -4.22 -15.21 -0.44
N THR A 261 -3.84 -15.41 0.82
CA THR A 261 -4.00 -14.42 1.89
C THR A 261 -2.68 -13.80 2.36
N GLN A 262 -1.55 -14.43 2.04
CA GLN A 262 -0.22 -13.96 2.42
C GLN A 262 0.47 -13.31 1.23
N PHE A 263 1.22 -12.23 1.47
CA PHE A 263 2.07 -11.67 0.42
C PHE A 263 3.34 -12.51 0.25
N ILE A 264 3.85 -12.58 -0.97
CA ILE A 264 5.16 -13.16 -1.29
C ILE A 264 5.91 -12.15 -2.14
N ARG A 265 7.17 -11.88 -1.81
CA ARG A 265 8.02 -10.97 -2.59
C ARG A 265 9.42 -11.55 -2.73
N ASP A 266 9.86 -11.76 -3.96
CA ASP A 266 11.25 -12.13 -4.25
C ASP A 266 12.16 -10.90 -4.05
N GLY A 267 13.36 -11.13 -3.52
CA GLY A 267 14.35 -10.12 -3.15
C GLY A 267 14.85 -9.30 -4.35
N ASP A 268 14.78 -9.85 -5.57
CA ASP A 268 15.08 -9.12 -6.80
C ASP A 268 14.05 -8.02 -7.13
N GLY A 269 12.89 -8.05 -6.47
CA GLY A 269 11.79 -7.12 -6.66
C GLY A 269 11.13 -7.19 -8.04
N LEU A 270 11.36 -8.28 -8.79
CA LEU A 270 10.74 -8.62 -10.07
C LEU A 270 9.57 -9.58 -9.89
N THR A 271 9.55 -10.43 -8.87
CA THR A 271 8.40 -11.32 -8.59
C THR A 271 7.73 -10.94 -7.28
N TYR A 272 6.41 -10.70 -7.31
CA TYR A 272 5.61 -10.43 -6.13
C TYR A 272 4.15 -10.81 -6.31
N ILE A 273 3.56 -11.30 -5.23
CA ILE A 273 2.16 -11.72 -5.10
C ILE A 273 1.59 -10.94 -3.92
N TYR A 274 0.68 -10.01 -4.21
CA TYR A 274 0.06 -9.14 -3.21
C TYR A 274 -1.45 -9.36 -3.15
N PRO A 275 -1.96 -10.13 -2.16
CA PRO A 275 -3.38 -10.24 -1.88
C PRO A 275 -4.00 -8.87 -1.67
N GLY A 276 -5.13 -8.57 -2.29
CA GLY A 276 -5.92 -7.35 -2.02
C GLY A 276 -7.34 -7.71 -1.61
N ILE A 277 -8.18 -6.70 -1.31
CA ILE A 277 -9.53 -6.94 -0.78
C ILE A 277 -10.40 -7.77 -1.74
N HIS A 278 -10.28 -7.52 -3.04
CA HIS A 278 -11.08 -8.22 -4.06
C HIS A 278 -10.27 -9.01 -5.08
N ARG A 279 -8.99 -8.65 -5.28
CA ARG A 279 -8.13 -9.23 -6.32
C ARG A 279 -6.70 -9.31 -5.83
N VAL A 280 -6.03 -10.40 -6.18
CA VAL A 280 -4.60 -10.59 -5.97
C VAL A 280 -3.85 -9.88 -7.10
N THR A 281 -2.77 -9.19 -6.75
CA THR A 281 -1.88 -8.52 -7.72
C THR A 281 -0.65 -9.39 -7.91
N LEU A 282 -0.46 -9.88 -9.13
CA LEU A 282 0.74 -10.61 -9.53
C LEU A 282 1.61 -9.66 -10.31
N GLY A 283 2.86 -9.54 -9.92
CA GLY A 283 3.81 -8.71 -10.64
C GLY A 283 5.23 -9.23 -10.56
N GLY A 284 6.14 -8.62 -11.30
CA GLY A 284 5.89 -7.63 -12.34
C GLY A 284 7.15 -7.37 -13.16
N THR A 285 7.21 -6.18 -13.75
CA THR A 285 8.36 -5.70 -14.52
C THR A 285 8.87 -4.34 -14.05
N ARG A 286 10.10 -4.02 -14.47
CA ARG A 286 10.81 -2.76 -14.23
C ARG A 286 11.57 -2.33 -15.48
N GLU A 287 10.85 -1.73 -16.41
CA GLU A 287 11.41 -1.28 -17.69
C GLU A 287 11.70 0.23 -17.61
N LYS A 288 12.96 0.58 -17.37
CA LYS A 288 13.41 1.98 -17.28
C LYS A 288 13.29 2.68 -18.63
N GLY A 289 12.75 3.90 -18.64
CA GLY A 289 12.66 4.76 -19.82
C GLY A 289 11.53 4.41 -20.79
N SER A 290 10.82 3.30 -20.58
CA SER A 290 9.68 2.92 -21.42
C SER A 290 8.44 3.75 -21.07
N TRP A 291 7.86 4.39 -22.08
CA TRP A 291 6.62 5.16 -21.99
C TRP A 291 5.39 4.38 -22.47
N SER A 292 5.59 3.16 -22.98
CA SER A 292 4.51 2.35 -23.54
C SER A 292 3.51 1.93 -22.46
N LEU A 293 2.24 2.20 -22.69
CA LEU A 293 1.13 1.70 -21.88
C LEU A 293 0.50 0.41 -22.44
N SER A 294 0.97 -0.05 -23.61
CA SER A 294 0.46 -1.27 -24.22
C SER A 294 0.93 -2.48 -23.42
N PRO A 295 0.04 -3.42 -23.08
CA PRO A 295 0.42 -4.67 -22.44
C PRO A 295 1.21 -5.55 -23.42
N ASP A 296 2.20 -6.28 -22.89
CA ASP A 296 2.94 -7.28 -23.63
C ASP A 296 2.51 -8.69 -23.23
N ALA A 297 2.21 -9.53 -24.22
CA ALA A 297 1.70 -10.88 -24.01
C ALA A 297 2.79 -11.83 -23.51
N GLY A 298 4.05 -11.65 -23.94
CA GLY A 298 5.19 -12.42 -23.44
C GLY A 298 5.41 -12.18 -21.96
N THR A 299 5.45 -10.90 -21.57
CA THR A 299 5.54 -10.42 -20.18
C THR A 299 4.37 -10.92 -19.33
N THR A 300 3.17 -10.99 -19.90
CA THR A 300 1.99 -11.52 -19.21
C THR A 300 2.19 -12.98 -18.80
N ARG A 301 2.66 -13.82 -19.73
CA ARG A 301 2.97 -15.22 -19.46
C ARG A 301 4.10 -15.36 -18.44
N ASP A 302 5.20 -14.64 -18.64
CA ASP A 302 6.35 -14.66 -17.71
C ASP A 302 5.97 -14.30 -16.26
N ILE A 303 5.20 -13.22 -16.06
CA ILE A 303 4.75 -12.83 -14.72
C ILE A 303 3.91 -13.95 -14.09
N PHE A 304 2.98 -14.52 -14.85
CA PHE A 304 2.11 -15.58 -14.36
C PHE A 304 2.91 -16.83 -14.00
N ASP A 305 3.80 -17.28 -14.87
CA ASP A 305 4.63 -18.48 -14.67
C ASP A 305 5.54 -18.34 -13.45
N ARG A 306 6.22 -17.18 -13.28
CA ARG A 306 7.03 -16.91 -12.09
C ARG A 306 6.20 -16.86 -10.81
N CYS A 307 5.02 -16.27 -10.84
CA CYS A 307 4.14 -16.24 -9.67
C CYS A 307 3.60 -17.63 -9.33
N CYS A 308 3.18 -18.42 -10.31
CA CYS A 308 2.75 -19.81 -10.12
C CYS A 308 3.89 -20.72 -9.63
N SER A 309 5.15 -20.42 -9.99
CA SER A 309 6.30 -21.12 -9.43
C SER A 309 6.51 -20.86 -7.93
N LEU A 310 6.08 -19.69 -7.43
CA LEU A 310 6.16 -19.35 -6.00
C LEU A 310 4.90 -19.78 -5.23
N GLU A 311 3.74 -19.73 -5.87
CA GLU A 311 2.44 -20.10 -5.30
C GLU A 311 1.66 -20.96 -6.31
N PRO A 312 1.85 -22.29 -6.31
CA PRO A 312 1.25 -23.18 -7.31
C PRO A 312 -0.28 -23.15 -7.35
N SER A 313 -0.95 -22.76 -6.26
CA SER A 313 -2.41 -22.63 -6.24
C SER A 313 -2.93 -21.54 -7.20
N LEU A 314 -2.08 -20.63 -7.68
CA LEU A 314 -2.44 -19.63 -8.68
C LEU A 314 -2.79 -20.21 -10.06
N GLN A 315 -2.44 -21.47 -10.33
CA GLN A 315 -2.90 -22.17 -11.54
C GLN A 315 -4.43 -22.23 -11.63
N GLY A 316 -5.14 -22.19 -10.50
CA GLY A 316 -6.60 -22.12 -10.44
C GLY A 316 -7.18 -20.70 -10.49
N ALA A 317 -6.35 -19.67 -10.65
CA ALA A 317 -6.82 -18.27 -10.63
C ALA A 317 -7.68 -17.93 -11.85
N GLN A 318 -8.67 -17.06 -11.63
CA GLN A 318 -9.64 -16.65 -12.66
C GLN A 318 -9.57 -15.14 -12.93
N ASP A 319 -10.31 -14.68 -13.94
CA ASP A 319 -10.50 -13.26 -14.27
C ASP A 319 -9.20 -12.45 -14.41
N ILE A 320 -8.22 -12.99 -15.14
CA ILE A 320 -6.90 -12.36 -15.30
C ILE A 320 -7.04 -11.05 -16.09
N GLU A 321 -6.81 -9.93 -15.42
CA GLU A 321 -6.80 -8.59 -16.01
C GLU A 321 -5.37 -8.04 -16.04
N VAL A 322 -4.90 -7.59 -17.21
CA VAL A 322 -3.56 -7.00 -17.37
C VAL A 322 -3.61 -5.50 -17.13
N LYS A 323 -2.66 -4.98 -16.34
CA LYS A 323 -2.48 -3.53 -16.11
C LYS A 323 -1.03 -3.12 -16.34
N VAL A 324 -0.87 -1.96 -16.97
CA VAL A 324 0.43 -1.30 -17.17
C VAL A 324 0.38 0.07 -16.50
N GLY A 325 1.46 0.43 -15.81
CA GLY A 325 1.62 1.75 -15.20
C GLY A 325 3.05 2.25 -15.31
N LEU A 326 3.20 3.58 -15.32
CA LEU A 326 4.50 4.25 -15.35
C LEU A 326 4.81 4.82 -13.97
N ARG A 327 5.86 4.32 -13.34
CA ARG A 327 6.34 4.84 -12.05
C ARG A 327 7.07 6.17 -12.29
N PRO A 328 6.76 7.25 -11.55
CA PRO A 328 7.41 8.56 -11.72
C PRO A 328 8.76 8.55 -11.01
N SER A 329 9.77 7.90 -11.60
CA SER A 329 11.06 7.66 -10.96
C SER A 329 12.00 8.86 -11.11
N ARG A 330 12.65 9.22 -9.99
CA ARG A 330 13.67 10.27 -9.89
C ARG A 330 14.72 9.81 -8.88
N GLN A 331 15.97 10.25 -9.03
CA GLN A 331 17.04 9.87 -8.10
C GLN A 331 16.75 10.25 -6.64
N SER A 332 16.14 11.42 -6.43
CA SER A 332 15.61 11.83 -5.13
C SER A 332 14.18 12.32 -5.29
N VAL A 333 13.30 12.02 -4.32
CA VAL A 333 11.95 12.60 -4.29
C VAL A 333 12.08 14.11 -4.17
N ARG A 334 11.41 14.86 -5.06
CA ARG A 334 11.45 16.32 -5.04
C ARG A 334 10.34 16.84 -4.13
N VAL A 335 10.70 17.07 -2.87
CA VAL A 335 9.93 17.84 -1.88
C VAL A 335 10.70 19.12 -1.59
N GLN A 336 10.35 20.21 -2.25
CA GLN A 336 11.08 21.49 -2.14
C GLN A 336 10.21 22.68 -2.53
N ARG A 337 10.53 23.85 -1.97
CA ARG A 337 9.96 25.14 -2.37
C ARG A 337 10.78 25.75 -3.52
N GLU A 338 10.09 26.38 -4.45
CA GLU A 338 10.61 27.20 -5.54
C GLU A 338 9.78 28.48 -5.64
N VAL A 339 10.39 29.60 -6.05
CA VAL A 339 9.65 30.83 -6.35
C VAL A 339 9.88 31.16 -7.81
N LEU A 340 8.86 30.93 -8.63
CA LEU A 340 8.89 31.30 -10.04
C LEU A 340 8.74 32.82 -10.16
N SER A 341 9.44 33.43 -11.11
CA SER A 341 9.34 34.86 -11.40
C SER A 341 9.15 35.11 -12.89
N GLN A 342 8.10 35.84 -13.25
CA GLN A 342 7.81 36.25 -14.63
C GLN A 342 7.21 37.65 -14.62
N GLY A 343 7.77 38.57 -15.39
CA GLY A 343 7.29 39.96 -15.46
C GLY A 343 7.27 40.69 -14.11
N GLY A 344 8.17 40.33 -13.18
CA GLY A 344 8.23 40.90 -11.84
C GLY A 344 7.22 40.32 -10.83
N ILE A 345 6.28 39.49 -11.28
CA ILE A 345 5.35 38.75 -10.42
C ILE A 345 6.04 37.50 -9.89
N LYS A 346 5.83 37.17 -8.61
CA LYS A 346 6.36 35.97 -7.98
C LYS A 346 5.23 34.96 -7.74
N LEU A 347 5.47 33.70 -8.09
CA LEU A 347 4.59 32.58 -7.80
C LEU A 347 5.32 31.53 -6.95
N PRO A 348 5.03 31.45 -5.64
CA PRO A 348 5.51 30.38 -4.79
C PRO A 348 4.96 29.02 -5.23
N VAL A 349 5.85 28.04 -5.40
CA VAL A 349 5.53 26.67 -5.77
C VAL A 349 6.19 25.70 -4.78
N VAL A 350 5.41 24.75 -4.27
CA VAL A 350 5.93 23.61 -3.50
C VAL A 350 5.83 22.36 -4.36
N HIS A 351 6.96 21.78 -4.71
CA HIS A 351 7.00 20.53 -5.48
C HIS A 351 6.89 19.33 -4.54
N ASN A 352 6.10 18.33 -4.93
CA ASN A 352 6.01 17.04 -4.25
C ASN A 352 5.78 15.91 -5.28
N TYR A 353 6.84 15.45 -5.94
CA TYR A 353 6.78 14.39 -6.96
C TYR A 353 8.09 13.60 -7.06
N GLY A 354 8.15 12.61 -7.96
CA GLY A 354 9.34 11.78 -8.16
C GLY A 354 9.44 10.56 -7.25
N HIS A 355 8.29 10.09 -6.74
CA HIS A 355 8.18 9.02 -5.75
C HIS A 355 8.54 7.60 -6.24
N GLY A 356 8.74 7.42 -7.55
CA GLY A 356 9.03 6.11 -8.14
C GLY A 356 8.04 5.03 -7.73
N ALA A 357 8.56 3.88 -7.28
CA ALA A 357 7.77 2.72 -6.88
C ALA A 357 7.24 2.78 -5.43
N GLY A 358 7.87 3.58 -4.55
CA GLY A 358 7.59 3.64 -3.12
C GLY A 358 6.57 4.68 -2.69
N GLY A 359 5.90 5.37 -3.64
CA GLY A 359 5.06 6.52 -3.33
C GLY A 359 3.96 6.28 -2.29
N PHE A 360 3.22 5.17 -2.38
CA PHE A 360 2.20 4.85 -1.39
C PHE A 360 2.77 4.60 0.01
N SER A 361 4.01 4.10 0.10
CA SER A 361 4.67 3.83 1.37
C SER A 361 5.14 5.10 2.07
N VAL A 362 5.30 6.23 1.37
CA VAL A 362 5.85 7.48 1.93
C VAL A 362 4.93 8.70 1.78
N HIS A 363 3.73 8.53 1.21
CA HIS A 363 2.87 9.64 0.79
C HIS A 363 2.44 10.56 1.93
N ARG A 364 2.24 10.04 3.15
CA ARG A 364 1.81 10.87 4.28
C ARG A 364 2.97 11.73 4.78
N GLY A 365 4.17 11.14 4.88
CA GLY A 365 5.35 11.86 5.34
C GLY A 365 5.78 12.96 4.37
N THR A 366 5.80 12.65 3.08
CA THR A 366 6.08 13.66 2.04
C THR A 366 5.00 14.73 1.98
N ALA A 367 3.72 14.40 2.21
CA ALA A 367 2.64 15.38 2.31
C ALA A 367 2.80 16.30 3.53
N LYS A 368 3.20 15.77 4.69
CA LYS A 368 3.45 16.56 5.89
C LYS A 368 4.61 17.53 5.68
N GLU A 369 5.69 17.07 5.06
CA GLU A 369 6.82 17.93 4.74
C GLU A 369 6.46 19.02 3.71
N ALA A 370 5.67 18.67 2.68
CA ALA A 370 5.16 19.67 1.74
C ALA A 370 4.26 20.71 2.43
N ALA A 371 3.45 20.31 3.42
CA ALA A 371 2.61 21.24 4.18
C ALA A 371 3.45 22.26 4.98
N VAL A 372 4.55 21.83 5.61
CA VAL A 372 5.48 22.75 6.29
C VAL A 372 6.04 23.80 5.32
N LEU A 373 6.44 23.37 4.11
CA LEU A 373 6.93 24.30 3.08
C LEU A 373 5.85 25.29 2.61
N VAL A 374 4.58 24.87 2.59
CA VAL A 374 3.45 25.77 2.30
C VAL A 374 3.25 26.79 3.42
N GLU A 375 3.35 26.38 4.69
CA GLU A 375 3.27 27.29 5.85
C GLU A 375 4.39 28.35 5.81
N GLU A 376 5.60 27.97 5.40
CA GLU A 376 6.70 28.91 5.17
C GLU A 376 6.39 29.91 4.04
N CYS A 377 5.76 29.46 2.95
CA CYS A 377 5.30 30.34 1.87
C CYS A 377 4.24 31.34 2.37
N ILE A 378 3.25 30.86 3.14
CA ILE A 378 2.19 31.71 3.72
C ILE A 378 2.82 32.78 4.61
N SER A 379 3.74 32.39 5.49
CA SER A 379 4.45 33.30 6.39
C SER A 379 5.25 34.37 5.62
N ALA A 380 5.93 33.98 4.54
CA ALA A 380 6.67 34.91 3.70
C ALA A 380 5.76 35.92 2.97
N LEU A 381 4.61 35.47 2.47
CA LEU A 381 3.62 36.35 1.83
C LEU A 381 3.04 37.37 2.82
N GLN A 382 2.68 36.93 4.03
CA GLN A 382 2.18 37.81 5.09
C GLN A 382 3.21 38.87 5.49
N ALA A 383 4.48 38.50 5.64
CA ALA A 383 5.57 39.43 5.96
C ALA A 383 5.83 40.45 4.84
N SER A 384 5.63 40.07 3.57
CA SER A 384 5.75 41.01 2.44
C SER A 384 4.59 42.02 2.39
N SER A 385 3.37 41.57 2.72
CA SER A 385 2.18 42.43 2.78
C SER A 385 2.28 43.47 3.89
N SER A 386 2.84 43.11 5.05
CA SER A 386 3.02 44.06 6.16
C SER A 386 4.10 45.11 5.86
N ARG A 387 5.19 44.74 5.18
CA ARG A 387 6.23 45.69 4.74
C ARG A 387 5.77 46.63 3.63
N ALA A 388 4.84 46.22 2.77
CA ALA A 388 4.30 47.08 1.71
C ALA A 388 3.27 48.10 2.22
N LYS A 389 2.79 47.95 3.47
CA LYS A 389 1.83 48.85 4.14
C LYS A 389 2.48 49.89 5.05
N LEU A 390 3.78 49.76 5.32
CA LEU A 390 4.64 50.71 6.03
C LEU A 390 5.38 51.55 4.99
#